data_AF-H0YCD7-F1
#
_entry.id   AF-H0YCD7-F1
#
_cell.length_a   1.000
_cell.length_b   1.000
_cell.length_c   1.000
_cell.angle_alpha   90.00
_cell.angle_beta   90.00
_cell.angle_gamma   90.00
#
_symmetry.space_group_name_H-M   'P 1'
#
loop_
_entity.id
_entity.type
_entity.pdbx_description
1 polymer ?
#
loop_
_entity_poly.entity_id
_entity_poly.type
_entity_poly.pdbx_seq_one_letter_code
_entity_poly.pdbx_strand_id
1 'polypeptide(L)'
;YNPILGETFRCCWFHPQTDSRTFYIAEQVSHHPPVSAFHVSNRKDGFCISGSITAKSRFYGNSLSALLDGKATLTFLNRAEDYTLTMPYAHCKGILYGTMTLELGGKVTIECAKNNFQAQLEFKLKPFFGGSTSINQISGKITSGEEVLASLSGHWDRDVFIKEEGSGSSALFWTPSGEVRRQRLRQHTVPLEEQTELESERLWQHVTRAISKGDQHRATQEKFALEEAQRQRARERQESLMPWKPQLFHLDPITQEWHYRYEDHSPWDPLKDIAQFEQDGILRTLQQEAVARQTTFLGSPGPRHERSGPDQRLRKASDQPSGHSQATESSGSTPESCPELSDEEQDGDFVPGGESPCPRCRKEARRLQALHEAILSIREAQQELHRHLSAMLSSTARAAQAPTPGLLQSPRSWFLLCVFLACQLFINHILK
;
A
#
# COMPACT_ATOMS: atom_id res chain seq x y z
N TYR A 1 -5.02 15.27 7.40
CA TYR A 1 -5.22 16.10 8.61
C TYR A 1 -3.84 16.47 9.18
N ASN A 2 -3.74 17.21 10.30
CA ASN A 2 -2.47 17.26 11.03
C ASN A 2 -2.41 16.00 11.90
N PRO A 3 -1.47 15.06 11.71
CA PRO A 3 -1.52 13.79 12.42
C PRO A 3 -1.34 13.95 13.93
N ILE A 4 -2.03 13.12 14.70
CA ILE A 4 -1.85 13.08 16.16
C ILE A 4 -0.57 12.31 16.51
N LEU A 5 0.03 12.58 17.67
CA LEU A 5 1.24 11.87 18.09
C LEU A 5 1.02 10.35 18.16
N GLY A 6 1.88 9.57 17.48
CA GLY A 6 1.75 8.11 17.38
C GLY A 6 0.74 7.61 16.35
N GLU A 7 0.12 8.51 15.56
CA GLU A 7 -0.66 8.12 14.40
C GLU A 7 0.22 7.42 13.36
N THR A 8 -0.28 6.33 12.77
CA THR A 8 0.43 5.57 11.74
C THR A 8 -0.36 5.49 10.44
N PHE A 9 0.35 5.35 9.32
CA PHE A 9 -0.28 5.05 8.03
C PHE A 9 0.56 4.01 7.28
N ARG A 10 -0.11 2.99 6.75
CA ARG A 10 0.52 1.93 5.97
C ARG A 10 -0.32 1.55 4.75
N CYS A 11 0.37 1.32 3.64
CA CYS A 11 -0.25 0.90 2.38
C CYS A 11 0.78 0.22 1.46
N CYS A 12 0.30 -0.36 0.37
CA CYS A 12 1.17 -0.91 -0.66
C CYS A 12 0.67 -0.66 -2.09
N TRP A 13 1.57 -0.84 -3.05
CA TRP A 13 1.28 -0.89 -4.49
C TRP A 13 1.85 -2.18 -5.06
N PHE A 14 1.06 -2.91 -5.84
CA PHE A 14 1.50 -4.09 -6.57
C PHE A 14 2.01 -3.71 -7.96
N HIS A 15 3.19 -4.21 -8.35
CA HIS A 15 3.80 -3.99 -9.66
C HIS A 15 3.62 -5.25 -10.53
N PRO A 16 2.67 -5.27 -11.47
CA PRO A 16 2.39 -6.47 -12.26
C PRO A 16 3.50 -6.86 -13.23
N GLN A 17 4.43 -5.96 -13.57
CA GLN A 17 5.54 -6.22 -14.48
C GLN A 17 6.68 -7.02 -13.84
N THR A 18 6.96 -6.80 -12.56
CA THR A 18 8.04 -7.45 -11.80
C THR A 18 7.53 -8.41 -10.73
N ASP A 19 6.20 -8.52 -10.57
CA ASP A 19 5.53 -9.25 -9.49
C ASP A 19 6.08 -8.84 -8.11
N SER A 20 6.22 -7.53 -7.91
CA SER A 20 6.78 -6.93 -6.70
C SER A 20 5.72 -6.14 -5.94
N ARG A 21 6.06 -5.69 -4.73
CA ARG A 21 5.26 -4.75 -3.96
C ARG A 21 6.13 -3.64 -3.42
N THR A 22 5.69 -2.40 -3.61
CA THR A 22 6.17 -1.27 -2.82
C THR A 22 5.30 -1.13 -1.59
N PHE A 23 5.90 -1.24 -0.41
CA PHE A 23 5.27 -0.94 0.88
C PHE A 23 5.63 0.47 1.32
N TYR A 24 4.69 1.18 1.93
CA TYR A 24 4.91 2.47 2.58
C TYR A 24 4.43 2.37 4.03
N ILE A 25 5.27 2.81 4.96
CA ILE A 25 5.03 2.86 6.40
C ILE A 25 5.34 4.28 6.88
N ALA A 26 4.47 4.88 7.68
CA ALA A 26 4.72 6.17 8.34
C ALA A 26 4.20 6.21 9.77
N GLU A 27 4.84 7.06 10.58
CA GLU A 27 4.47 7.34 11.97
C GLU A 27 4.63 8.84 12.28
N GLN A 28 3.70 9.42 13.03
CA GLN A 28 3.84 10.75 13.61
C GLN A 28 4.73 10.69 14.85
N VAL A 29 6.04 10.76 14.63
CA VAL A 29 7.09 10.60 15.66
C VAL A 29 7.16 11.78 16.64
N SER A 30 6.73 12.98 16.25
CA SER A 30 6.62 14.16 17.12
C SER A 30 5.44 15.06 16.75
N HIS A 31 4.89 15.80 17.70
CA HIS A 31 3.79 16.75 17.48
C HIS A 31 4.18 18.22 17.72
N HIS A 32 5.17 18.48 18.58
CA HIS A 32 5.71 19.82 18.85
C HIS A 32 7.25 19.75 18.86
N PRO A 33 7.94 20.07 17.75
CA PRO A 33 7.40 20.37 16.42
C PRO A 33 6.73 19.15 15.77
N PRO A 34 5.81 19.34 14.81
CA PRO A 34 5.15 18.23 14.12
C PRO A 34 6.10 17.58 13.12
N VAL A 35 6.47 16.33 13.36
CA VAL A 35 7.35 15.53 12.50
C VAL A 35 6.67 14.20 12.17
N SER A 36 6.54 13.91 10.88
CA SER A 36 6.15 12.60 10.36
C SER A 36 7.38 11.91 9.79
N ALA A 37 7.70 10.70 10.26
CA ALA A 37 8.74 9.86 9.65
C ALA A 37 8.08 8.82 8.73
N PHE A 38 8.76 8.45 7.64
CA PHE A 38 8.26 7.46 6.70
C PHE A 38 9.39 6.58 6.14
N HIS A 39 9.01 5.38 5.72
CA HIS A 39 9.87 4.43 5.03
C HIS A 39 9.08 3.74 3.92
N VAL A 40 9.74 3.54 2.79
CA VAL A 40 9.23 2.90 1.60
C VAL A 40 10.21 1.82 1.21
N SER A 41 9.73 0.60 0.94
CA SER A 41 10.60 -0.49 0.51
C SER A 41 9.98 -1.24 -0.66
N ASN A 42 10.82 -1.56 -1.63
CA ASN A 42 10.58 -2.60 -2.62
C ASN A 42 11.93 -3.27 -2.88
N ARG A 43 12.33 -4.19 -1.99
CA ARG A 43 13.62 -4.86 -2.10
C ARG A 43 13.77 -5.60 -3.44
N LYS A 44 12.70 -6.21 -3.95
CA LYS A 44 12.68 -6.96 -5.22
C LYS A 44 12.97 -6.10 -6.44
N ASP A 45 12.45 -4.87 -6.50
CA ASP A 45 12.82 -3.89 -7.55
C ASP A 45 14.08 -3.07 -7.18
N GLY A 46 14.74 -3.40 -6.07
CA GLY A 46 16.07 -2.89 -5.72
C GLY A 46 16.10 -1.48 -5.14
N PHE A 47 15.03 -0.99 -4.51
CA PHE A 47 15.03 0.35 -3.90
C PHE A 47 14.34 0.44 -2.52
N CYS A 48 14.86 1.36 -1.71
CA CYS A 48 14.24 1.84 -0.47
C CYS A 48 14.21 3.38 -0.46
N ILE A 49 13.25 3.98 0.24
CA ILE A 49 13.21 5.42 0.52
C ILE A 49 12.94 5.62 2.01
N SER A 50 13.81 6.31 2.72
CA SER A 50 13.60 6.71 4.12
C SER A 50 13.53 8.23 4.22
N GLY A 51 12.82 8.78 5.20
CA GLY A 51 12.83 10.23 5.42
C GLY A 51 11.94 10.71 6.54
N SER A 52 12.03 12.00 6.83
CA SER A 52 11.09 12.67 7.72
C SER A 52 10.75 14.08 7.24
N ILE A 53 9.53 14.52 7.57
CA ILE A 53 8.99 15.81 7.16
C ILE A 53 8.49 16.54 8.39
N THR A 54 9.03 17.74 8.60
CA THR A 54 8.59 18.71 9.61
C THR A 54 7.77 19.79 8.92
N ALA A 55 6.46 19.81 9.17
CA ALA A 55 5.56 20.80 8.57
C ALA A 55 5.64 22.14 9.32
N LYS A 56 6.05 23.22 8.65
CA LYS A 56 6.16 24.57 9.22
C LYS A 56 5.31 25.56 8.42
N SER A 57 4.22 26.04 9.00
CA SER A 57 3.36 27.06 8.37
C SER A 57 3.92 28.47 8.57
N ARG A 58 3.90 29.29 7.52
CA ARG A 58 4.18 30.74 7.56
C ARG A 58 3.04 31.52 6.91
N PHE A 59 2.52 32.52 7.61
CA PHE A 59 1.44 33.39 7.15
C PHE A 59 2.01 34.76 6.76
N TYR A 60 1.55 35.30 5.63
CA TYR A 60 2.05 36.53 5.01
C TYR A 60 0.91 37.53 4.70
N GLY A 61 -0.19 37.49 5.46
CA GLY A 61 -1.38 38.31 5.20
C GLY A 61 -2.32 37.63 4.20
N ASN A 62 -2.20 37.95 2.90
CA ASN A 62 -3.05 37.33 1.86
C ASN A 62 -2.43 36.07 1.21
N SER A 63 -1.41 35.49 1.84
CA SER A 63 -0.88 34.19 1.46
C SER A 63 -0.33 33.41 2.66
N LEU A 64 -0.18 32.10 2.48
CA LEU A 64 0.34 31.16 3.46
C LEU A 64 1.24 30.13 2.76
N SER A 65 2.41 29.85 3.32
CA SER A 65 3.26 28.73 2.88
C SER A 65 3.24 27.61 3.91
N ALA A 66 3.06 26.37 3.46
CA ALA A 66 3.40 25.18 4.22
C ALA A 66 4.79 24.71 3.77
N LEU A 67 5.81 25.07 4.56
CA LEU A 67 7.18 24.63 4.37
C LEU A 67 7.30 23.17 4.82
N LEU A 68 7.90 22.34 3.99
CA LEU A 68 8.20 20.94 4.27
C LEU A 68 9.70 20.83 4.55
N ASP A 69 10.06 20.91 5.82
CA ASP A 69 11.46 20.92 6.26
C ASP A 69 11.90 19.50 6.62
N GLY A 70 12.98 19.02 6.00
CA GLY A 70 13.42 17.64 6.09
C GLY A 70 14.00 17.13 4.78
N LYS A 71 14.47 15.88 4.80
CA LYS A 71 15.07 15.19 3.67
C LYS A 71 14.46 13.80 3.52
N ALA A 72 14.49 13.29 2.31
CA ALA A 72 14.28 11.89 1.99
C ALA A 72 15.56 11.34 1.34
N THR A 73 15.87 10.07 1.56
CA THR A 73 17.01 9.38 0.96
C THR A 73 16.47 8.20 0.17
N LEU A 74 16.66 8.21 -1.14
CA LEU A 74 16.40 7.09 -2.05
C LEU A 74 17.68 6.26 -2.19
N THR A 75 17.64 5.03 -1.71
CA THR A 75 18.75 4.07 -1.81
C THR A 75 18.46 3.09 -2.95
N PHE A 76 19.34 3.02 -3.95
CA PHE A 76 19.35 1.92 -4.92
C PHE A 76 20.21 0.77 -4.39
N LEU A 77 19.55 -0.26 -3.85
CA LEU A 77 20.15 -1.40 -3.18
C LEU A 77 21.20 -2.11 -4.07
N ASN A 78 20.85 -2.30 -5.34
CA ASN A 78 21.70 -3.00 -6.32
C ASN A 78 22.95 -2.21 -6.74
N ARG A 79 23.04 -0.92 -6.39
CA ARG A 79 24.18 -0.05 -6.71
C ARG A 79 24.92 0.45 -5.47
N ALA A 80 24.33 0.28 -4.29
CA ALA A 80 24.73 0.97 -3.06
C ALA A 80 24.94 2.48 -3.31
N GLU A 81 23.94 3.12 -3.92
CA GLU A 81 23.91 4.57 -4.20
C GLU A 81 22.75 5.20 -3.43
N ASP A 82 23.06 6.19 -2.60
CA ASP A 82 22.09 7.00 -1.87
C ASP A 82 21.91 8.36 -2.54
N TYR A 83 20.66 8.72 -2.80
CA TYR A 83 20.25 10.00 -3.38
C TYR A 83 19.45 10.77 -2.34
N THR A 84 20.01 11.88 -1.84
CA THR A 84 19.36 12.77 -0.87
C THR A 84 18.49 13.78 -1.60
N LEU A 85 17.20 13.84 -1.24
CA LEU A 85 16.18 14.70 -1.84
C LEU A 85 15.63 15.71 -0.83
N THR A 86 15.46 16.96 -1.26
CA THR A 86 14.63 17.97 -0.57
C THR A 86 13.28 18.15 -1.26
N MET A 87 12.33 18.82 -0.61
CA MET A 87 10.94 18.96 -1.10
C MET A 87 10.57 20.42 -1.39
N PRO A 88 9.72 20.69 -2.40
CA PRO A 88 9.18 22.03 -2.61
C PRO A 88 8.16 22.36 -1.51
N TYR A 89 7.99 23.65 -1.21
CA TYR A 89 6.92 24.08 -0.30
C TYR A 89 5.62 24.35 -1.06
N ALA A 90 4.49 24.13 -0.39
CA ALA A 90 3.19 24.54 -0.90
C ALA A 90 2.91 26.00 -0.51
N HIS A 91 2.38 26.80 -1.44
CA HIS A 91 2.07 28.21 -1.24
C HIS A 91 0.65 28.53 -1.70
N CYS A 92 -0.19 28.95 -0.77
CA CYS A 92 -1.57 29.36 -1.01
C CYS A 92 -1.64 30.89 -1.09
N LYS A 93 -2.09 31.44 -2.22
CA LYS A 93 -2.40 32.87 -2.40
C LYS A 93 -3.91 33.09 -2.35
N GLY A 94 -4.35 34.31 -2.03
CA GLY A 94 -5.76 34.70 -2.11
C GLY A 94 -6.62 34.15 -0.96
N ILE A 95 -6.02 33.98 0.22
CA ILE A 95 -6.69 33.36 1.39
C ILE A 95 -7.63 34.32 2.14
N LEU A 96 -7.46 35.64 1.97
CA LEU A 96 -8.36 36.66 2.52
C LEU A 96 -9.14 37.40 1.42
N TYR A 97 -8.51 37.65 0.27
CA TYR A 97 -9.12 38.35 -0.86
C TYR A 97 -8.54 37.90 -2.21
N GLY A 98 -9.41 37.80 -3.21
CA GLY A 98 -9.11 37.23 -4.53
C GLY A 98 -9.49 35.75 -4.64
N THR A 99 -9.10 35.11 -5.74
CA THR A 99 -9.30 33.67 -5.94
C THR A 99 -8.20 32.90 -5.23
N MET A 100 -8.57 31.95 -4.36
CA MET A 100 -7.59 31.09 -3.70
C MET A 100 -6.87 30.19 -4.72
N THR A 101 -5.53 30.25 -4.75
CA THR A 101 -4.70 29.42 -5.64
C THR A 101 -3.58 28.74 -4.88
N LEU A 102 -3.29 27.49 -5.25
CA LEU A 102 -2.20 26.69 -4.73
C LEU A 102 -1.07 26.63 -5.77
N GLU A 103 0.15 26.97 -5.36
CA GLU A 103 1.37 26.88 -6.16
C GLU A 103 2.42 26.06 -5.39
N LEU A 104 3.29 25.34 -6.10
CA LEU A 104 4.52 24.78 -5.53
C LEU A 104 5.66 25.78 -5.74
N GLY A 105 6.50 25.95 -4.72
CA GLY A 105 7.58 26.93 -4.73
C GLY A 105 8.87 26.41 -4.08
N GLY A 106 9.98 27.07 -4.42
CA GLY A 106 11.28 26.86 -3.78
C GLY A 106 12.23 25.99 -4.59
N LYS A 107 13.42 25.75 -4.01
CA LYS A 107 14.46 24.94 -4.62
C LYS A 107 14.42 23.53 -4.06
N VAL A 108 14.45 22.56 -4.96
CA VAL A 108 14.60 21.13 -4.73
C VAL A 108 15.99 20.72 -5.19
N THR A 109 16.66 19.92 -4.37
CA THR A 109 17.95 19.31 -4.65
C THR A 109 17.81 17.79 -4.61
N ILE A 110 18.50 17.11 -5.52
CA ILE A 110 18.70 15.67 -5.55
C ILE A 110 20.20 15.46 -5.70
N GLU A 111 20.87 14.83 -4.73
CA GLU A 111 22.33 14.71 -4.71
C GLU A 111 22.79 13.32 -4.28
N CYS A 112 23.81 12.77 -4.95
CA CYS A 112 24.44 11.51 -4.57
C CYS A 112 25.94 11.72 -4.32
N ALA A 113 26.36 11.56 -3.06
CA ALA A 113 27.74 11.80 -2.65
C ALA A 113 28.74 10.80 -3.25
N LYS A 114 28.28 9.61 -3.68
CA LYS A 114 29.14 8.53 -4.20
C LYS A 114 29.63 8.79 -5.63
N ASN A 115 28.83 9.46 -6.45
CA ASN A 115 29.11 9.71 -7.86
C ASN A 115 29.16 11.21 -8.21
N ASN A 116 29.01 12.10 -7.23
CA ASN A 116 29.04 13.56 -7.34
C ASN A 116 28.01 14.17 -8.30
N PHE A 117 26.96 13.42 -8.69
CA PHE A 117 25.84 13.98 -9.44
C PHE A 117 24.92 14.78 -8.52
N GLN A 118 24.54 15.97 -8.97
CA GLN A 118 23.52 16.80 -8.33
C GLN A 118 22.53 17.33 -9.37
N ALA A 119 21.24 17.27 -9.07
CA ALA A 119 20.21 18.01 -9.78
C ALA A 119 19.63 19.10 -8.86
N GLN A 120 19.53 20.33 -9.36
CA GLN A 120 18.85 21.43 -8.68
C GLN A 120 17.69 21.92 -9.55
N LEU A 121 16.48 21.91 -8.99
CA LEU A 121 15.24 22.33 -9.62
C LEU A 121 14.62 23.48 -8.82
N GLU A 122 14.20 24.55 -9.50
CA GLU A 122 13.46 25.65 -8.90
C GLU A 122 12.01 25.62 -9.36
N PHE A 123 11.09 25.44 -8.42
CA PHE A 123 9.66 25.60 -8.59
C PHE A 123 9.31 27.08 -8.45
N LYS A 124 8.84 27.68 -9.54
CA LYS A 124 8.63 29.13 -9.63
C LYS A 124 7.19 29.47 -9.29
N LEU A 125 7.03 30.29 -8.25
CA LEU A 125 5.76 30.95 -7.96
C LEU A 125 5.43 31.92 -9.10
N LYS A 126 4.14 32.02 -9.44
CA LYS A 126 3.66 32.91 -10.49
C LYS A 126 3.98 34.38 -10.13
N PRO A 127 4.73 35.13 -10.97
CA PRO A 127 5.00 36.56 -10.76
C PRO A 127 3.72 37.39 -10.81
N PHE A 128 3.72 38.55 -10.14
CA PHE A 128 2.55 39.45 -10.09
C PHE A 128 2.10 39.92 -11.49
N PHE A 129 3.06 40.27 -12.35
CA PHE A 129 2.84 40.64 -13.76
C PHE A 129 2.92 39.44 -14.72
N GLY A 130 2.92 38.21 -14.20
CA GLY A 130 3.05 36.99 -14.98
C GLY A 130 1.75 36.59 -15.68
N GLY A 131 1.86 36.20 -16.95
CA GLY A 131 0.76 35.60 -17.71
C GLY A 131 0.39 34.19 -17.24
N SER A 132 -0.58 33.55 -17.90
CA SER A 132 -0.93 32.13 -17.65
C SER A 132 0.24 31.18 -17.93
N THR A 133 1.16 31.56 -18.81
CA THR A 133 2.40 30.85 -19.16
C THR A 133 3.49 30.88 -18.07
N SER A 134 3.27 31.58 -16.96
CA SER A 134 4.20 31.60 -15.80
C SER A 134 3.68 30.80 -14.59
N ILE A 135 2.57 30.08 -14.76
CA ILE A 135 2.00 29.20 -13.74
C ILE A 135 2.73 27.86 -13.76
N ASN A 136 3.01 27.27 -12.59
CA ASN A 136 3.61 25.94 -12.44
C ASN A 136 4.97 25.74 -13.13
N GLN A 137 5.67 26.83 -13.44
CA GLN A 137 6.94 26.77 -14.17
C GLN A 137 8.04 26.16 -13.29
N ILE A 138 8.89 25.34 -13.89
CA ILE A 138 10.14 24.86 -13.29
C ILE A 138 11.34 25.21 -14.18
N SER A 139 12.51 25.37 -13.56
CA SER A 139 13.79 25.31 -14.27
C SER A 139 14.87 24.72 -13.38
N GLY A 140 15.84 24.02 -13.95
CA GLY A 140 16.91 23.41 -13.18
C GLY A 140 18.14 23.08 -14.00
N LYS A 141 19.12 22.47 -13.34
CA LYS A 141 20.35 21.94 -13.94
C LYS A 141 20.72 20.61 -13.30
N ILE A 142 21.40 19.77 -14.08
CA ILE A 142 22.07 18.54 -13.64
C ILE A 142 23.57 18.79 -13.78
N THR A 143 24.33 18.50 -12.74
CA THR A 143 25.79 18.71 -12.68
C THR A 143 26.51 17.45 -12.20
N SER A 144 27.79 17.33 -12.57
CA SER A 144 28.75 16.40 -11.98
C SER A 144 29.87 17.23 -11.37
N GLY A 145 29.87 17.36 -10.04
CA GLY A 145 30.64 18.41 -9.38
C GLY A 145 30.26 19.80 -9.90
N GLU A 146 31.23 20.54 -10.43
CA GLU A 146 31.03 21.90 -11.00
C GLU A 146 30.55 21.89 -12.46
N GLU A 147 30.73 20.79 -13.20
CA GLU A 147 30.38 20.69 -14.62
C GLU A 147 28.85 20.62 -14.81
N VAL A 148 28.30 21.45 -15.69
CA VAL A 148 26.87 21.39 -16.06
C VAL A 148 26.70 20.40 -17.22
N LEU A 149 25.92 19.35 -16.97
CA LEU A 149 25.67 18.28 -17.94
C LEU A 149 24.37 18.49 -18.71
N ALA A 150 23.37 19.06 -18.06
CA ALA A 150 22.09 19.37 -18.69
C ALA A 150 21.34 20.48 -17.94
N SER A 151 20.43 21.13 -18.66
CA SER A 151 19.43 22.05 -18.11
C SER A 151 18.02 21.49 -18.30
N LEU A 152 17.15 21.75 -17.33
CA LEU A 152 15.74 21.36 -17.33
C LEU A 152 14.86 22.61 -17.34
N SER A 153 13.76 22.61 -18.09
CA SER A 153 12.80 23.71 -18.10
C SER A 153 11.41 23.23 -18.51
N GLY A 154 10.35 23.91 -18.08
CA GLY A 154 8.98 23.58 -18.47
C GLY A 154 7.99 23.80 -17.33
N HIS A 155 7.00 22.92 -17.20
CA HIS A 155 5.98 23.01 -16.16
C HIS A 155 5.77 21.66 -15.46
N TRP A 156 5.69 21.64 -14.13
CA TRP A 156 5.56 20.39 -13.37
C TRP A 156 4.20 19.69 -13.56
N ASP A 157 3.20 20.39 -14.09
CA ASP A 157 1.88 19.87 -14.46
C ASP A 157 1.70 19.57 -15.96
N ARG A 158 2.75 19.79 -16.78
CA ARG A 158 2.74 19.62 -18.24
C ARG A 158 4.12 19.12 -18.73
N ASP A 159 4.52 19.56 -19.92
CA ASP A 159 5.78 19.19 -20.53
C ASP A 159 6.97 19.81 -19.79
N VAL A 160 7.97 18.96 -19.54
CA VAL A 160 9.30 19.31 -19.06
C VAL A 160 10.29 18.88 -20.14
N PHE A 161 11.19 19.78 -20.49
CA PHE A 161 12.20 19.61 -21.52
C PHE A 161 13.58 19.59 -20.87
N ILE A 162 14.47 18.75 -21.43
CA ILE A 162 15.89 18.69 -21.11
C ILE A 162 16.70 19.23 -22.28
N LYS A 163 17.81 19.88 -22.00
CA LYS A 163 18.84 20.24 -22.97
C LYS A 163 20.19 19.83 -22.38
N GLU A 164 20.82 18.83 -22.98
CA GLU A 164 22.17 18.40 -22.62
C GLU A 164 23.20 19.45 -23.05
N GLU A 165 24.27 19.60 -22.29
CA GLU A 165 25.33 20.55 -22.64
C GLU A 165 26.04 20.12 -23.93
N GLY A 166 26.40 21.06 -24.79
CA GLY A 166 26.84 20.78 -26.16
C GLY A 166 25.75 20.32 -27.14
N SER A 167 24.56 19.87 -26.68
CA SER A 167 23.43 19.61 -27.57
C SER A 167 22.80 20.93 -28.04
N GLY A 168 22.65 21.09 -29.36
CA GLY A 168 22.08 22.30 -29.97
C GLY A 168 20.56 22.43 -29.79
N SER A 169 19.88 21.37 -29.37
CA SER A 169 18.42 21.24 -29.32
C SER A 169 17.94 20.75 -27.96
N SER A 170 16.75 21.18 -27.54
CA SER A 170 16.09 20.64 -26.35
C SER A 170 15.14 19.50 -26.74
N ALA A 171 15.10 18.45 -25.92
CA ALA A 171 14.23 17.29 -26.09
C ALA A 171 13.14 17.27 -25.00
N LEU A 172 12.00 16.64 -25.29
CA LEU A 172 10.96 16.37 -24.29
C LEU A 172 11.49 15.33 -23.29
N PHE A 173 11.56 15.71 -22.01
CA PHE A 173 12.05 14.84 -20.92
C PHE A 173 10.90 14.12 -20.21
N TRP A 174 9.83 14.84 -19.91
CA TRP A 174 8.67 14.28 -19.21
C TRP A 174 7.39 15.01 -19.58
N THR A 175 6.28 14.27 -19.61
CA THR A 175 4.93 14.84 -19.76
C THR A 175 3.92 13.96 -19.03
N PRO A 176 2.95 14.52 -18.27
CA PRO A 176 1.94 13.76 -17.53
C PRO A 176 0.80 13.32 -18.46
N SER A 177 1.15 12.56 -19.50
CA SER A 177 0.25 12.13 -20.57
C SER A 177 -0.91 11.27 -20.05
N GLY A 178 -1.95 11.13 -20.87
CA GLY A 178 -3.07 10.22 -20.56
C GLY A 178 -2.63 8.76 -20.39
N GLU A 179 -1.51 8.35 -20.99
CA GLU A 179 -0.94 7.02 -20.82
C GLU A 179 -0.23 6.87 -19.48
N VAL A 180 0.68 7.79 -19.13
CA VAL A 180 1.37 7.83 -17.83
C VAL A 180 0.35 7.84 -16.68
N ARG A 181 -0.79 8.54 -16.84
CA ARG A 181 -1.88 8.53 -15.86
C ARG A 181 -2.58 7.17 -15.72
N ARG A 182 -2.70 6.39 -16.80
CA ARG A 182 -3.27 5.02 -16.78
C ARG A 182 -2.29 3.98 -16.22
N GLN A 183 -0.99 4.23 -16.33
CA GLN A 183 0.06 3.37 -15.77
C GLN A 183 0.24 3.55 -14.25
N ARG A 184 -0.45 4.51 -13.62
CA ARG A 184 -0.40 4.72 -12.16
C ARG A 184 -0.91 3.48 -11.42
N LEU A 185 -0.05 2.92 -10.56
CA LEU A 185 -0.39 1.78 -9.73
C LEU A 185 -1.51 2.14 -8.74
N ARG A 186 -2.39 1.16 -8.47
CA ARG A 186 -3.44 1.29 -7.47
C ARG A 186 -2.82 1.19 -6.07
N GLN A 187 -3.16 2.14 -5.20
CA GLN A 187 -2.87 2.05 -3.78
C GLN A 187 -3.83 1.06 -3.11
N HIS A 188 -3.27 0.22 -2.25
CA HIS A 188 -4.01 -0.70 -1.38
C HIS A 188 -3.71 -0.35 0.07
N THR A 189 -4.71 0.12 0.81
CA THR A 189 -4.64 0.33 2.27
C THR A 189 -5.14 -0.91 3.00
N VAL A 190 -4.83 -1.01 4.29
CA VAL A 190 -5.31 -2.08 5.18
C VAL A 190 -6.82 -1.92 5.37
N PRO A 191 -7.64 -2.99 5.36
CA PRO A 191 -9.08 -2.91 5.65
C PRO A 191 -9.37 -2.23 7.00
N LEU A 192 -10.40 -1.37 7.08
CA LEU A 192 -10.71 -0.58 8.29
C LEU A 192 -10.94 -1.44 9.54
N GLU A 193 -11.38 -2.68 9.34
CA GLU A 193 -11.63 -3.69 10.36
C GLU A 193 -10.32 -4.27 10.94
N GLU A 194 -9.25 -4.27 10.14
CA GLU A 194 -7.90 -4.76 10.50
C GLU A 194 -6.97 -3.62 10.96
N GLN A 195 -7.35 -2.35 10.73
CA GLN A 195 -6.61 -1.18 11.20
C GLN A 195 -6.69 -1.01 12.72
N THR A 196 -5.57 -0.66 13.35
CA THR A 196 -5.50 -0.26 14.77
C THR A 196 -6.14 1.11 15.03
N GLU A 197 -6.41 1.46 16.29
CA GLU A 197 -7.10 2.71 16.64
C GLU A 197 -6.34 3.99 16.24
N LEU A 198 -5.02 3.92 16.07
CA LEU A 198 -4.16 5.03 15.68
C LEU A 198 -3.79 5.02 14.20
N GLU A 199 -4.32 4.10 13.40
CA GLU A 199 -4.13 4.14 11.94
C GLU A 199 -5.00 5.22 11.30
N SER A 200 -4.41 6.04 10.44
CA SER A 200 -5.01 7.31 9.97
C SER A 200 -6.43 7.19 9.40
N GLU A 201 -6.74 6.16 8.62
CA GLU A 201 -8.07 6.07 7.99
C GLU A 201 -9.16 5.74 9.03
N ARG A 202 -8.90 4.78 9.92
CA ARG A 202 -9.78 4.43 11.05
C ARG A 202 -9.91 5.56 12.06
N LEU A 203 -8.80 6.23 12.39
CA LEU A 203 -8.75 7.35 13.34
C LEU A 203 -9.58 8.55 12.82
N TRP A 204 -9.35 8.96 11.58
CA TRP A 204 -10.01 10.14 10.99
C TRP A 204 -11.33 9.82 10.27
N GLN A 205 -11.87 8.59 10.39
CA GLN A 205 -13.04 8.14 9.62
C GLN A 205 -14.28 9.01 9.82
N HIS A 206 -14.53 9.50 11.03
CA HIS A 206 -15.74 10.25 11.37
C HIS A 206 -15.67 11.70 10.84
N VAL A 207 -14.50 12.33 11.00
CA VAL A 207 -14.18 13.65 10.41
C VAL A 207 -14.30 13.58 8.89
N THR A 208 -13.67 12.58 8.26
CA THR A 208 -13.70 12.38 6.80
C THR A 208 -15.12 12.17 6.30
N ARG A 209 -15.90 11.31 6.97
CA ARG A 209 -17.31 11.03 6.63
C ARG A 209 -18.21 12.25 6.77
N ALA A 210 -17.97 13.13 7.75
CA ALA A 210 -18.71 14.37 7.92
C ALA A 210 -18.37 15.39 6.82
N ILE A 211 -17.08 15.58 6.51
CA ILE A 211 -16.62 16.43 5.40
C ILE A 211 -17.20 15.96 4.06
N SER A 212 -17.17 14.65 3.77
CA SER A 212 -17.74 14.07 2.54
C SER A 212 -19.25 14.28 2.41
N LYS A 213 -19.96 14.52 3.51
CA LYS A 213 -21.39 14.85 3.54
C LYS A 213 -21.67 16.37 3.52
N GLY A 214 -20.63 17.21 3.52
CA GLY A 214 -20.75 18.66 3.66
C GLY A 214 -21.09 19.14 5.09
N ASP A 215 -21.13 18.25 6.08
CA ASP A 215 -21.48 18.56 7.47
C ASP A 215 -20.25 19.11 8.23
N GLN A 216 -20.00 20.41 8.03
CA GLN A 216 -18.87 21.11 8.64
C GLN A 216 -18.97 21.22 10.16
N HIS A 217 -20.19 21.27 10.71
CA HIS A 217 -20.38 21.36 12.16
C HIS A 217 -19.96 20.05 12.82
N ARG A 218 -20.46 18.92 12.32
CA ARG A 218 -20.04 17.60 12.80
C ARG A 218 -18.56 17.35 12.56
N ALA A 219 -18.02 17.70 11.39
CA ALA A 219 -16.59 17.55 11.12
C ALA A 219 -15.72 18.28 12.15
N THR A 220 -16.16 19.47 12.59
CA THR A 220 -15.50 20.25 13.65
C THR A 220 -15.60 19.57 15.02
N GLN A 221 -16.78 19.05 15.39
CA GLN A 221 -16.99 18.33 16.66
C GLN A 221 -16.13 17.06 16.75
N GLU A 222 -16.18 16.21 15.72
CA GLU A 222 -15.43 14.93 15.65
C GLU A 222 -13.91 15.20 15.69
N LYS A 223 -13.45 16.26 15.00
CA LYS A 223 -12.05 16.71 15.04
C LYS A 223 -11.65 17.22 16.43
N PHE A 224 -12.50 18.02 17.08
CA PHE A 224 -12.24 18.56 18.42
C PHE A 224 -12.09 17.44 19.46
N ALA A 225 -12.93 16.39 19.38
CA ALA A 225 -12.86 15.24 20.27
C ALA A 225 -11.50 14.50 20.16
N LEU A 226 -11.02 14.27 18.93
CA LEU A 226 -9.70 13.66 18.69
C LEU A 226 -8.56 14.53 19.24
N GLU A 227 -8.60 15.84 18.98
CA GLU A 227 -7.55 16.77 19.44
C GLU A 227 -7.54 16.92 20.97
N GLU A 228 -8.70 16.96 21.65
CA GLU A 228 -8.73 17.04 23.11
C GLU A 228 -8.28 15.73 23.77
N ALA A 229 -8.64 14.58 23.20
CA ALA A 229 -8.10 13.29 23.64
C ALA A 229 -6.57 13.22 23.47
N GLN A 230 -6.01 13.83 22.41
CA GLN A 230 -4.55 13.96 22.25
C GLN A 230 -3.95 14.89 23.32
N ARG A 231 -4.57 16.04 23.61
CA ARG A 231 -4.10 16.97 24.67
C ARG A 231 -4.13 16.30 26.05
N GLN A 232 -5.16 15.53 26.36
CA GLN A 232 -5.27 14.79 27.62
C GLN A 232 -4.14 13.75 27.76
N ARG A 233 -3.92 12.90 26.75
CA ARG A 233 -2.80 11.94 26.71
C ARG A 233 -1.42 12.62 26.77
N ALA A 234 -1.31 13.90 26.41
CA ALA A 234 -0.07 14.67 26.55
C ALA A 234 0.14 15.15 27.99
N ARG A 235 -0.91 15.65 28.66
CA ARG A 235 -0.89 16.01 30.10
C ARG A 235 -0.48 14.82 30.97
N GLU A 236 -1.13 13.67 30.78
CA GLU A 236 -0.87 12.43 31.54
C GLU A 236 0.59 11.94 31.40
N ARG A 237 1.17 12.04 30.19
CA ARG A 237 2.59 11.69 29.95
C ARG A 237 3.57 12.67 30.59
N GLN A 238 3.22 13.96 30.65
CA GLN A 238 4.01 14.97 31.34
C GLN A 238 3.96 14.77 32.86
N GLU A 239 2.79 14.47 33.42
CA GLU A 239 2.60 14.17 34.85
C GLU A 239 3.33 12.88 35.28
N SER A 240 3.30 11.84 34.44
CA SER A 240 4.01 10.57 34.68
C SER A 240 5.50 10.60 34.31
N LEU A 241 6.03 11.74 33.81
CA LEU A 241 7.41 11.90 33.34
C LEU A 241 7.84 10.86 32.28
N MET A 242 6.89 10.32 31.51
CA MET A 242 7.13 9.30 30.49
C MET A 242 7.24 9.94 29.09
N PRO A 243 8.43 10.01 28.49
CA PRO A 243 8.58 10.54 27.13
C PRO A 243 7.88 9.64 26.11
N TRP A 244 7.39 10.23 25.01
CA TRP A 244 6.88 9.44 23.90
C TRP A 244 8.02 8.67 23.22
N LYS A 245 7.82 7.38 23.00
CA LYS A 245 8.72 6.53 22.21
C LYS A 245 7.98 6.04 20.97
N PRO A 246 8.36 6.49 19.76
CA PRO A 246 7.77 6.00 18.52
C PRO A 246 7.98 4.49 18.34
N GLN A 247 6.97 3.81 17.82
CA GLN A 247 6.90 2.35 17.74
C GLN A 247 7.69 1.81 16.55
N LEU A 248 7.61 2.45 15.40
CA LEU A 248 8.17 1.98 14.13
C LEU A 248 9.48 2.69 13.76
N PHE A 249 9.73 3.88 14.31
CA PHE A 249 10.91 4.69 14.02
C PHE A 249 11.77 4.99 15.26
N HIS A 250 13.04 5.32 15.03
CA HIS A 250 13.95 5.83 16.05
C HIS A 250 14.76 7.01 15.52
N LEU A 251 15.15 7.91 16.40
CA LEU A 251 16.01 9.04 16.08
C LEU A 251 17.46 8.61 16.30
N ASP A 252 18.31 8.76 15.27
CA ASP A 252 19.76 8.62 15.43
C ASP A 252 20.30 9.85 16.20
N PRO A 253 20.95 9.66 17.36
CA PRO A 253 21.48 10.77 18.14
C PRO A 253 22.62 11.55 17.45
N ILE A 254 23.31 10.97 16.47
CA ILE A 254 24.44 11.59 15.78
C ILE A 254 23.95 12.45 14.61
N THR A 255 23.19 11.86 13.69
CA THR A 255 22.69 12.55 12.49
C THR A 255 21.45 13.41 12.74
N GLN A 256 20.70 13.14 13.83
CA GLN A 256 19.36 13.68 14.10
C GLN A 256 18.32 13.29 13.03
N GLU A 257 18.53 12.18 12.31
CA GLU A 257 17.61 11.65 11.31
C GLU A 257 16.74 10.51 11.89
N TRP A 258 15.53 10.33 11.34
CA TRP A 258 14.58 9.30 11.77
C TRP A 258 14.70 8.06 10.89
N HIS A 259 15.12 6.95 11.52
CA HIS A 259 15.32 5.65 10.87
C HIS A 259 14.20 4.68 11.23
N TYR A 260 13.72 3.94 10.24
CA TYR A 260 12.78 2.86 10.44
C TYR A 260 13.46 1.68 11.15
N ARG A 261 12.87 1.18 12.24
CA ARG A 261 13.50 0.19 13.13
C ARG A 261 13.77 -1.17 12.49
N TYR A 262 13.10 -1.45 11.38
CA TYR A 262 13.14 -2.74 10.67
C TYR A 262 13.60 -2.55 9.22
N GLU A 263 14.43 -1.52 8.97
CA GLU A 263 15.00 -1.30 7.65
C GLU A 263 15.91 -2.46 7.22
N ASP A 264 15.76 -2.87 5.96
CA ASP A 264 16.56 -3.92 5.35
C ASP A 264 17.06 -3.41 3.99
N HIS A 265 18.33 -3.01 3.98
CA HIS A 265 19.02 -2.51 2.80
C HIS A 265 19.82 -3.59 2.07
N SER A 266 19.60 -4.87 2.40
CA SER A 266 20.22 -5.96 1.63
C SER A 266 19.59 -6.04 0.23
N PRO A 267 20.38 -6.21 -0.85
CA PRO A 267 19.84 -6.51 -2.17
C PRO A 267 18.94 -7.74 -2.14
N TRP A 268 17.97 -7.83 -3.05
CA TRP A 268 17.14 -9.03 -3.18
C TRP A 268 17.97 -10.21 -3.67
N ASP A 269 17.92 -11.35 -2.98
CA ASP A 269 18.56 -12.59 -3.40
C ASP A 269 17.51 -13.51 -4.08
N PRO A 270 17.49 -13.65 -5.42
CA PRO A 270 16.48 -14.46 -6.12
C PRO A 270 16.51 -15.96 -5.77
N LEU A 271 17.56 -16.45 -5.11
CA LEU A 271 17.68 -17.84 -4.67
C LEU A 271 17.15 -18.05 -3.24
N LYS A 272 17.12 -16.99 -2.41
CA LYS A 272 16.71 -17.07 -1.00
C LYS A 272 15.40 -16.37 -0.70
N ASP A 273 15.22 -15.17 -1.22
CA ASP A 273 14.08 -14.29 -0.93
C ASP A 273 12.89 -14.65 -1.83
N ILE A 274 11.75 -15.00 -1.21
CA ILE A 274 10.52 -15.44 -1.89
C ILE A 274 9.54 -14.26 -2.04
N ALA A 275 9.23 -13.57 -0.94
CA ALA A 275 8.28 -12.46 -0.91
C ALA A 275 8.58 -11.51 0.24
N GLN A 276 8.48 -10.20 -0.01
CA GLN A 276 8.38 -9.19 1.04
C GLN A 276 6.90 -8.98 1.40
N PHE A 277 6.58 -8.86 2.69
CA PHE A 277 5.25 -8.58 3.21
C PHE A 277 5.31 -7.64 4.41
N GLU A 278 4.16 -7.08 4.76
CA GLU A 278 3.98 -6.17 5.89
C GLU A 278 3.08 -6.84 6.93
N GLN A 279 3.41 -6.66 8.20
CA GLN A 279 2.61 -7.11 9.34
C GLN A 279 2.78 -6.14 10.50
N ASP A 280 1.69 -5.51 10.95
CA ASP A 280 1.64 -4.60 12.09
C ASP A 280 2.66 -3.43 12.04
N GLY A 281 2.88 -2.90 10.85
CA GLY A 281 3.87 -1.86 10.55
C GLY A 281 5.30 -2.39 10.33
N ILE A 282 5.52 -3.70 10.43
CA ILE A 282 6.82 -4.37 10.31
C ILE A 282 6.95 -5.02 8.93
N LEU A 283 7.95 -4.60 8.15
CA LEU A 283 8.32 -5.26 6.90
C LEU A 283 9.13 -6.52 7.20
N ARG A 284 8.79 -7.61 6.51
CA ARG A 284 9.43 -8.93 6.64
C ARG A 284 9.67 -9.54 5.27
N THR A 285 10.78 -10.25 5.12
CA THR A 285 11.07 -11.05 3.93
C THR A 285 10.94 -12.54 4.27
N LEU A 286 10.08 -13.24 3.52
CA LEU A 286 9.97 -14.69 3.56
C LEU A 286 11.13 -15.30 2.78
N GLN A 287 11.92 -16.16 3.42
CA GLN A 287 13.07 -16.84 2.82
C GLN A 287 12.87 -18.35 2.71
N GLN A 288 13.48 -18.97 1.70
CA GLN A 288 13.34 -20.39 1.40
C GLN A 288 13.77 -21.29 2.56
N GLU A 289 14.84 -20.92 3.29
CA GLU A 289 15.27 -21.66 4.49
C GLU A 289 14.23 -21.65 5.61
N ALA A 290 13.47 -20.56 5.77
CA ALA A 290 12.43 -20.47 6.80
C ALA A 290 11.25 -21.40 6.47
N VAL A 291 10.88 -21.50 5.18
CA VAL A 291 9.88 -22.45 4.69
C VAL A 291 10.34 -23.89 4.90
N ALA A 292 11.60 -24.21 4.55
CA ALA A 292 12.18 -25.54 4.72
C ALA A 292 12.20 -26.00 6.19
N ARG A 293 12.48 -25.09 7.14
CA ARG A 293 12.43 -25.37 8.58
C ARG A 293 11.00 -25.62 9.06
N GLN A 294 10.01 -24.85 8.59
CA GLN A 294 8.60 -25.09 8.93
C GLN A 294 8.10 -26.45 8.41
N THR A 295 8.50 -26.88 7.20
CA THR A 295 8.13 -28.20 6.69
C THR A 295 8.84 -29.35 7.43
N THR A 296 10.06 -29.16 7.95
CA THR A 296 10.71 -30.21 8.77
C THR A 296 10.03 -30.41 10.13
N PHE A 297 9.50 -29.36 10.76
CA PHE A 297 8.78 -29.47 12.04
C PHE A 297 7.42 -30.18 11.93
N LEU A 298 6.81 -30.25 10.74
CA LEU A 298 5.59 -31.01 10.48
C LEU A 298 5.86 -32.43 9.92
N GLY A 299 7.13 -32.78 9.68
CA GLY A 299 7.54 -33.99 8.94
C GLY A 299 8.17 -35.12 9.77
N SER A 300 8.12 -35.07 11.10
CA SER A 300 8.71 -36.10 11.98
C SER A 300 7.64 -36.99 12.64
N PRO A 301 7.46 -38.26 12.23
CA PRO A 301 6.73 -39.23 13.04
C PRO A 301 7.58 -39.60 14.26
N GLY A 302 7.11 -39.24 15.46
CA GLY A 302 7.80 -39.57 16.70
C GLY A 302 7.90 -41.10 16.94
N PRO A 303 8.99 -41.62 17.53
CA PRO A 303 9.10 -43.04 17.84
C PRO A 303 8.03 -43.44 18.85
N ARG A 304 7.13 -44.36 18.49
CA ARG A 304 6.18 -44.95 19.44
C ARG A 304 6.87 -46.06 20.24
N HIS A 305 6.60 -46.07 21.54
CA HIS A 305 7.06 -47.08 22.49
C HIS A 305 6.70 -48.51 22.06
N GLU A 306 7.65 -49.43 22.21
CA GLU A 306 7.33 -50.79 22.66
C GLU A 306 7.46 -50.84 24.19
N ARG A 307 6.53 -51.56 24.83
CA ARG A 307 6.48 -51.74 26.28
C ARG A 307 6.24 -53.23 26.57
N SER A 308 7.31 -53.95 26.89
CA SER A 308 7.25 -55.35 27.33
C SER A 308 6.85 -55.46 28.81
N GLY A 309 6.30 -56.63 29.18
CA GLY A 309 5.59 -56.88 30.43
C GLY A 309 6.45 -57.06 31.70
N PRO A 310 5.81 -57.38 32.85
CA PRO A 310 6.32 -56.95 34.17
C PRO A 310 6.76 -58.08 35.12
N ASP A 311 7.70 -57.74 36.01
CA ASP A 311 7.86 -58.26 37.39
C ASP A 311 8.93 -57.39 38.12
N GLN A 312 9.17 -57.35 39.45
CA GLN A 312 8.53 -57.88 40.67
C GLN A 312 9.00 -56.93 41.82
N ARG A 313 8.19 -56.39 42.75
CA ARG A 313 7.83 -56.99 44.08
C ARG A 313 7.08 -55.98 44.97
N LEU A 314 6.16 -56.50 45.79
CA LEU A 314 5.46 -55.80 46.88
C LEU A 314 6.24 -55.85 48.22
N ARG A 315 5.91 -54.94 49.14
CA ARG A 315 5.91 -55.19 50.60
C ARG A 315 4.50 -54.99 51.16
N LYS A 316 4.07 -55.87 52.07
CA LYS A 316 2.80 -55.84 52.85
C LYS A 316 2.87 -54.71 53.93
N ALA A 317 1.80 -54.29 54.64
CA ALA A 317 0.44 -54.84 54.91
C ALA A 317 -0.59 -53.67 55.00
N SER A 318 -1.85 -53.75 55.46
CA SER A 318 -2.64 -54.83 56.11
C SER A 318 -4.18 -54.60 55.99
N ASP A 319 -4.94 -55.52 56.57
CA ASP A 319 -6.31 -55.42 57.15
C ASP A 319 -7.57 -55.34 56.23
N GLN A 320 -8.63 -55.93 56.78
CA GLN A 320 -9.90 -56.39 56.19
C GLN A 320 -11.04 -56.09 57.23
N PRO A 321 -12.33 -56.47 57.10
CA PRO A 321 -13.09 -57.05 55.97
C PRO A 321 -14.52 -56.45 55.78
N SER A 322 -15.37 -57.19 55.03
CA SER A 322 -16.85 -57.18 54.95
C SER A 322 -17.51 -56.24 53.92
N GLY A 323 -18.56 -56.65 53.20
CA GLY A 323 -19.17 -58.00 53.09
C GLY A 323 -20.43 -58.02 52.19
N HIS A 324 -20.85 -59.23 51.76
CA HIS A 324 -22.12 -59.57 51.06
C HIS A 324 -22.38 -58.95 49.66
N SER A 325 -22.58 -59.75 48.60
CA SER A 325 -23.82 -60.44 48.15
C SER A 325 -24.84 -59.46 47.49
N GLN A 326 -25.53 -59.76 46.38
CA GLN A 326 -25.72 -61.03 45.66
C GLN A 326 -26.10 -60.82 44.17
N ALA A 327 -26.21 -61.94 43.45
CA ALA A 327 -26.48 -62.18 42.03
C ALA A 327 -27.66 -61.43 41.35
N THR A 328 -27.54 -61.28 40.01
CA THR A 328 -28.43 -61.84 38.96
C THR A 328 -27.72 -61.68 37.60
N GLU A 329 -27.43 -62.76 36.85
CA GLU A 329 -28.20 -63.30 35.71
C GLU A 329 -28.23 -62.40 34.44
N SER A 330 -28.21 -62.91 33.20
CA SER A 330 -27.81 -64.20 32.61
C SER A 330 -27.88 -64.07 31.06
N SER A 331 -27.42 -65.08 30.33
CA SER A 331 -27.56 -65.28 28.87
C SER A 331 -26.62 -64.44 27.97
N GLY A 332 -26.04 -64.99 26.90
CA GLY A 332 -26.14 -66.35 26.37
C GLY A 332 -24.98 -66.70 25.43
N SER A 333 -24.64 -67.98 25.38
CA SER A 333 -23.38 -68.57 24.90
C SER A 333 -23.44 -69.10 23.46
N THR A 334 -22.41 -68.80 22.64
CA THR A 334 -21.63 -69.72 21.74
C THR A 334 -22.45 -70.52 20.65
N PRO A 335 -21.88 -71.27 19.67
CA PRO A 335 -20.48 -71.63 19.48
C PRO A 335 -19.89 -71.67 18.03
N GLU A 336 -18.55 -71.83 17.99
CA GLU A 336 -17.75 -72.70 17.06
C GLU A 336 -17.84 -72.52 15.52
N SER A 337 -16.86 -72.91 14.67
CA SER A 337 -15.61 -73.68 14.82
C SER A 337 -14.52 -73.27 13.80
N CYS A 338 -13.26 -73.63 14.07
CA CYS A 338 -12.13 -73.79 13.12
C CYS A 338 -12.35 -75.04 12.19
N PRO A 339 -11.43 -75.54 11.31
CA PRO A 339 -9.97 -75.26 11.17
C PRO A 339 -9.42 -75.21 9.69
N GLU A 340 -8.26 -74.61 9.40
CA GLU A 340 -6.88 -75.18 9.20
C GLU A 340 -6.42 -75.53 7.76
N LEU A 341 -5.09 -75.37 7.52
CA LEU A 341 -4.23 -75.90 6.42
C LEU A 341 -4.47 -75.38 4.98
N SER A 342 -3.49 -75.28 4.06
CA SER A 342 -2.00 -75.15 4.14
C SER A 342 -1.42 -74.89 2.72
N ASP A 343 -0.31 -74.13 2.66
CA ASP A 343 0.84 -74.24 1.72
C ASP A 343 0.75 -73.99 0.18
N GLU A 344 1.52 -72.94 -0.22
CA GLU A 344 2.57 -72.89 -1.27
C GLU A 344 2.31 -72.71 -2.79
N GLU A 345 3.15 -71.83 -3.39
CA GLU A 345 3.60 -71.65 -4.81
C GLU A 345 2.58 -71.23 -5.92
N GLN A 346 2.80 -70.25 -6.82
CA GLN A 346 3.97 -69.46 -7.28
C GLN A 346 3.53 -68.38 -8.33
N ASP A 347 4.35 -67.33 -8.49
CA ASP A 347 4.46 -66.31 -9.57
C ASP A 347 3.30 -65.37 -9.97
N GLY A 348 3.59 -64.06 -9.90
CA GLY A 348 2.74 -62.96 -10.39
C GLY A 348 3.20 -61.58 -9.92
N ASP A 349 4.27 -61.04 -10.52
CA ASP A 349 4.98 -59.84 -10.05
C ASP A 349 4.28 -58.49 -10.41
N PHE A 350 4.58 -57.44 -9.64
CA PHE A 350 4.29 -55.99 -9.82
C PHE A 350 2.90 -55.35 -9.52
N VAL A 351 2.87 -54.74 -8.32
CA VAL A 351 2.35 -53.38 -7.96
C VAL A 351 0.82 -53.11 -7.99
N PRO A 352 0.17 -52.91 -6.80
CA PRO A 352 -1.25 -52.55 -6.71
C PRO A 352 -1.55 -51.05 -6.83
N GLY A 353 -2.74 -50.75 -7.37
CA GLY A 353 -3.29 -49.40 -7.50
C GLY A 353 -3.89 -48.83 -6.21
N GLY A 354 -4.22 -47.54 -6.24
CA GLY A 354 -4.56 -46.74 -5.07
C GLY A 354 -5.88 -47.08 -4.36
N GLU A 355 -5.87 -46.91 -3.04
CA GLU A 355 -7.06 -47.02 -2.18
C GLU A 355 -8.16 -46.03 -2.59
N SER A 356 -9.40 -46.50 -2.62
CA SER A 356 -10.53 -45.65 -3.01
C SER A 356 -10.84 -44.60 -1.92
N PRO A 357 -10.97 -43.29 -2.25
CA PRO A 357 -11.21 -42.25 -1.25
C PRO A 357 -12.53 -42.44 -0.50
N CYS A 358 -12.51 -42.13 0.81
CA CYS A 358 -13.67 -42.28 1.68
C CYS A 358 -14.88 -41.44 1.18
N PRO A 359 -16.13 -41.82 1.54
CA PRO A 359 -17.33 -41.20 0.97
C PRO A 359 -17.43 -39.69 1.21
N ARG A 360 -16.85 -39.20 2.33
CA ARG A 360 -16.82 -37.77 2.68
C ARG A 360 -15.84 -37.01 1.79
N CYS A 361 -14.60 -37.48 1.65
CA CYS A 361 -13.60 -36.90 0.75
C CYS A 361 -14.07 -36.89 -0.71
N ARG A 362 -14.78 -37.94 -1.17
CA ARG A 362 -15.37 -37.99 -2.51
C ARG A 362 -16.45 -36.92 -2.73
N LYS A 363 -17.20 -36.55 -1.69
CA LYS A 363 -18.21 -35.48 -1.73
C LYS A 363 -17.56 -34.09 -1.69
N GLU A 364 -16.48 -33.93 -0.95
CA GLU A 364 -15.67 -32.70 -0.89
C GLU A 364 -14.96 -32.42 -2.23
N ALA A 365 -14.32 -33.44 -2.82
CA ALA A 365 -13.68 -33.37 -4.14
C ALA A 365 -14.68 -32.98 -5.25
N ARG A 366 -15.89 -33.57 -5.25
CA ARG A 366 -16.96 -33.19 -6.18
C ARG A 366 -17.44 -31.74 -6.01
N ARG A 367 -17.44 -31.21 -4.77
CA ARG A 367 -17.75 -29.79 -4.53
C ARG A 367 -16.65 -28.85 -5.02
N LEU A 368 -15.38 -29.22 -4.82
CA LEU A 368 -14.23 -28.47 -5.34
C LEU A 368 -14.20 -28.49 -6.87
N GLN A 369 -14.51 -29.63 -7.50
CA GLN A 369 -14.62 -29.74 -8.95
C GLN A 369 -15.75 -28.88 -9.50
N ALA A 370 -16.95 -28.91 -8.91
CA ALA A 370 -18.06 -28.05 -9.32
C ALA A 370 -17.76 -26.55 -9.13
N LEU A 371 -17.01 -26.17 -8.10
CA LEU A 371 -16.50 -24.80 -7.91
C LEU A 371 -15.49 -24.41 -9.00
N HIS A 372 -14.59 -25.33 -9.38
CA HIS A 372 -13.61 -25.10 -10.44
C HIS A 372 -14.28 -24.92 -11.81
N GLU A 373 -15.24 -25.79 -12.15
CA GLU A 373 -16.06 -25.70 -13.37
C GLU A 373 -16.86 -24.38 -13.41
N ALA A 374 -17.44 -23.95 -12.28
CA ALA A 374 -18.11 -22.65 -12.19
C ALA A 374 -17.16 -21.46 -12.39
N ILE A 375 -15.93 -21.51 -11.85
CA ILE A 375 -14.90 -20.47 -12.06
C ILE A 375 -14.46 -20.40 -13.52
N LEU A 376 -14.32 -21.54 -14.19
CA LEU A 376 -14.00 -21.59 -15.63
C LEU A 376 -15.14 -20.98 -16.47
N SER A 377 -16.39 -21.37 -16.22
CA SER A 377 -17.56 -20.81 -16.91
C SER A 377 -17.69 -19.29 -16.73
N ILE A 378 -17.39 -18.77 -15.53
CA ILE A 378 -17.37 -17.31 -15.28
C ILE A 378 -16.25 -16.63 -16.08
N ARG A 379 -15.07 -17.24 -16.21
CA ARG A 379 -13.96 -16.69 -17.02
C ARG A 379 -14.29 -16.66 -18.51
N GLU A 380 -14.91 -17.71 -19.05
CA GLU A 380 -15.37 -17.76 -20.44
C GLU A 380 -16.44 -16.68 -20.71
N ALA A 381 -17.43 -16.53 -19.82
CA ALA A 381 -18.43 -15.48 -19.92
C ALA A 381 -17.82 -14.07 -19.86
N GLN A 382 -16.79 -13.85 -19.03
CA GLN A 382 -16.05 -12.59 -18.97
C GLN A 382 -15.28 -12.29 -20.27
N GLN A 383 -14.69 -13.32 -20.90
CA GLN A 383 -13.98 -13.17 -22.17
C GLN A 383 -14.94 -12.82 -23.32
N GLU A 384 -16.10 -13.47 -23.41
CA GLU A 384 -17.09 -13.14 -24.45
C GLU A 384 -17.70 -11.74 -24.24
N LEU A 385 -17.92 -11.33 -22.98
CA LEU A 385 -18.30 -9.93 -22.66
C LEU A 385 -17.24 -8.93 -23.12
N HIS A 386 -15.96 -9.22 -22.93
CA HIS A 386 -14.85 -8.39 -23.41
C HIS A 386 -14.78 -8.32 -24.95
N ARG A 387 -15.05 -9.44 -25.61
CA ARG A 387 -15.11 -9.56 -27.07
C ARG A 387 -16.27 -8.76 -27.65
N HIS A 388 -17.47 -8.83 -27.04
CA HIS A 388 -18.62 -8.00 -27.42
C HIS A 388 -18.37 -6.51 -27.17
N LEU A 389 -17.78 -6.12 -26.03
CA LEU A 389 -17.39 -4.72 -25.77
C LEU A 389 -16.39 -4.20 -26.79
N SER A 390 -15.34 -4.97 -27.09
CA SER A 390 -14.36 -4.63 -28.13
C SER A 390 -15.01 -4.50 -29.51
N ALA A 391 -15.96 -5.38 -29.85
CA ALA A 391 -16.72 -5.30 -31.11
C ALA A 391 -17.57 -4.01 -31.18
N MET A 392 -18.31 -3.66 -30.12
CA MET A 392 -19.09 -2.41 -30.05
C MET A 392 -18.21 -1.15 -30.11
N LEU A 393 -17.06 -1.16 -29.43
CA LEU A 393 -16.09 -0.06 -29.49
C LEU A 393 -15.49 0.07 -30.89
N SER A 394 -15.25 -1.05 -31.59
CA SER A 394 -14.80 -1.04 -32.98
C SER A 394 -15.87 -0.55 -33.97
N SER A 395 -17.16 -0.83 -33.72
CA SER A 395 -18.25 -0.38 -34.58
C SER A 395 -18.55 1.12 -34.41
N THR A 396 -18.48 1.62 -33.17
CA THR A 396 -18.58 3.06 -32.87
C THR A 396 -17.36 3.85 -33.38
N ALA A 397 -16.15 3.29 -33.33
CA ALA A 397 -14.97 3.88 -33.96
C ALA A 397 -15.09 3.96 -35.50
N ARG A 398 -15.68 2.94 -36.15
CA ARG A 398 -15.96 2.98 -37.60
C ARG A 398 -17.07 3.95 -37.97
N ALA A 399 -18.07 4.14 -37.10
CA ALA A 399 -19.12 5.15 -37.28
C ALA A 399 -18.62 6.60 -37.09
N ALA A 400 -17.46 6.80 -36.46
CA ALA A 400 -16.85 8.11 -36.24
C ALA A 400 -15.98 8.62 -37.41
N GLN A 401 -15.81 7.84 -38.49
CA GLN A 401 -15.08 8.25 -39.70
C GLN A 401 -16.01 8.78 -40.80
N ALA A 402 -16.70 9.87 -40.51
CA ALA A 402 -17.31 10.75 -41.51
C ALA A 402 -17.10 12.22 -41.07
N PRO A 403 -16.61 13.12 -41.93
CA PRO A 403 -16.28 14.49 -41.52
C PRO A 403 -17.55 15.31 -41.32
N THR A 404 -17.88 15.66 -40.07
CA THR A 404 -18.95 16.61 -39.75
C THR A 404 -18.42 18.05 -39.70
N PRO A 405 -19.07 19.01 -40.41
CA PRO A 405 -18.64 20.40 -40.43
C PRO A 405 -18.97 21.14 -39.11
N GLY A 406 -18.30 22.29 -38.91
CA GLY A 406 -18.23 22.98 -37.62
C GLY A 406 -19.55 23.43 -36.98
N LEU A 407 -19.50 23.60 -35.66
CA LEU A 407 -20.62 23.77 -34.71
C LEU A 407 -21.62 24.93 -34.99
N LEU A 408 -21.34 25.80 -35.96
CA LEU A 408 -22.05 27.06 -36.23
C LEU A 408 -22.98 27.04 -37.46
N GLN A 409 -23.08 25.92 -38.18
CA GLN A 409 -23.95 25.81 -39.38
C GLN A 409 -25.29 25.08 -39.15
N SER A 410 -25.57 24.55 -37.96
CA SER A 410 -26.87 23.94 -37.68
C SER A 410 -27.91 25.02 -37.31
N PRO A 411 -29.11 25.04 -37.95
CA PRO A 411 -30.19 25.96 -37.56
C PRO A 411 -30.65 25.76 -36.11
N ARG A 412 -30.49 24.55 -35.57
CA ARG A 412 -30.76 24.24 -34.15
C ARG A 412 -29.78 24.93 -33.21
N SER A 413 -28.51 25.10 -33.62
CA SER A 413 -27.50 25.83 -32.83
C SER A 413 -27.86 27.32 -32.71
N TRP A 414 -28.32 27.92 -33.82
CA TRP A 414 -28.81 29.30 -33.83
C TRP A 414 -30.09 29.46 -33.02
N PHE A 415 -31.04 28.55 -33.14
CA PHE A 415 -32.26 28.56 -32.31
C PHE A 415 -31.94 28.49 -30.81
N LEU A 416 -31.05 27.58 -30.40
CA LEU A 416 -30.61 27.48 -28.99
C LEU A 416 -29.87 28.73 -28.51
N LEU A 417 -29.06 29.36 -29.35
CA LEU A 417 -28.41 30.63 -29.04
C LEU A 417 -29.44 31.76 -28.86
N CYS A 418 -30.45 31.84 -29.73
CA CYS A 418 -31.55 32.80 -29.60
C CYS A 418 -32.38 32.58 -28.33
N VAL A 419 -32.70 31.32 -27.98
CA VAL A 419 -33.38 30.98 -26.73
C VAL A 419 -32.52 31.39 -25.52
N PHE A 420 -31.21 31.09 -25.53
CA PHE A 420 -30.30 31.46 -24.45
C PHE A 420 -30.22 32.99 -24.27
N LEU A 421 -30.07 33.75 -25.36
CA LEU A 421 -30.07 35.22 -25.33
C LEU A 421 -31.41 35.80 -24.87
N ALA A 422 -32.55 35.22 -25.27
CA ALA A 422 -33.87 35.62 -24.81
C ALA A 422 -34.05 35.36 -23.31
N CYS A 423 -33.59 34.21 -22.80
CA CYS A 423 -33.55 33.94 -21.36
C CYS A 423 -32.64 34.91 -20.61
N GLN A 424 -31.45 35.23 -21.15
CA GLN A 424 -30.53 36.21 -20.57
C GLN A 424 -31.19 37.61 -20.46
N LEU A 425 -31.91 38.03 -21.51
CA LEU A 425 -32.63 39.31 -21.53
C LEU A 425 -33.81 39.31 -20.57
N PHE A 426 -34.58 38.22 -20.48
CA PHE A 426 -35.69 38.08 -19.53
C PHE A 426 -35.20 38.13 -18.07
N ILE A 427 -34.12 37.41 -17.75
CA ILE A 427 -33.48 37.42 -16.43
C ILE A 427 -32.96 38.83 -16.09
N ASN A 428 -32.27 39.51 -17.02
CA ASN A 428 -31.77 40.87 -16.82
C ASN A 428 -32.86 41.94 -16.78
N HIS A 429 -34.07 41.67 -17.30
CA HIS A 429 -35.21 42.60 -17.24
C HIS A 429 -36.06 42.40 -15.98
N ILE A 430 -36.09 41.19 -15.39
CA ILE A 430 -36.80 40.88 -14.15
C ILE A 430 -35.94 41.11 -12.90
N LEU A 431 -34.61 41.00 -12.99
CA LEU A 431 -33.68 41.25 -11.88
C LEU A 431 -33.09 42.67 -11.92
N LYS A 432 -33.94 43.66 -12.16
CA LYS A 432 -33.65 45.09 -12.06
C LYS A 432 -34.75 45.81 -11.27
#